data_AF-A0A7M1Q039-F1
#
_entry.id   AF-A0A7M1Q039-F1
#
_cell.length_a   1.000
_cell.length_b   1.000
_cell.length_c   1.000
_cell.angle_alpha   90.00
_cell.angle_beta   90.00
_cell.angle_gamma   90.00
#
_symmetry.space_group_name_H-M   'P 1'
#
loop_
_entity.id
_entity.type
_entity.pdbx_description
1 polymer ?
#
loop_
_entity_poly.entity_id
_entity_poly.type
_entity_poly.pdbx_seq_one_letter_code
_entity_poly.pdbx_strand_id
1 'polypeptide(L)'
;MVAGNIPPQFANIQAICQEAHWQPRTLADHLNEAIERMRKGLAINPHAEQLLEIFNYVKDSQIIVPVYDNIHKTIASISKPFLGKIVTTYGDFVQNMNQNLSDTQLVNFSCTREDIANEVWHLVFGEVNEQLVKRAIVKEPMFYEGQGRYLKCLEFNH
;
A
#
# COMPACT_ATOMS: atom_id res chain seq x y z
N MET A 1 -18.49 -13.47 -6.89
CA MET A 1 -17.09 -13.02 -7.01
C MET A 1 -17.03 -12.04 -8.17
N VAL A 2 -17.05 -10.74 -7.90
CA VAL A 2 -16.89 -9.73 -8.95
C VAL A 2 -15.39 -9.66 -9.22
N ALA A 3 -14.97 -10.01 -10.44
CA ALA A 3 -13.61 -9.74 -10.88
C ALA A 3 -13.40 -8.23 -10.77
N GLY A 4 -12.57 -7.80 -9.82
CA GLY A 4 -12.20 -6.40 -9.71
C GLY A 4 -11.61 -5.95 -11.03
N ASN A 5 -12.17 -4.88 -11.61
CA ASN A 5 -11.66 -4.32 -12.85
C ASN A 5 -10.20 -3.92 -12.62
N ILE A 6 -9.27 -4.64 -13.26
CA ILE A 6 -7.85 -4.33 -13.21
C ILE A 6 -7.69 -2.98 -13.92
N PRO A 7 -7.11 -1.95 -13.27
CA PRO A 7 -6.83 -0.68 -13.93
C PRO A 7 -6.10 -0.90 -15.27
N PRO A 8 -6.45 -0.18 -16.35
CA PRO A 8 -5.92 -0.46 -17.69
C PRO A 8 -4.38 -0.51 -17.76
N GLN A 9 -3.70 0.30 -16.94
CA GLN A 9 -2.23 0.30 -16.86
C GLN A 9 -1.62 -1.03 -16.41
N PHE A 10 -2.37 -1.87 -15.70
CA PHE A 10 -1.92 -3.17 -15.20
C PHE A 10 -2.34 -4.35 -16.08
N ALA A 11 -3.14 -4.12 -17.12
CA ALA A 11 -3.67 -5.18 -17.98
C ALA A 11 -2.57 -6.02 -18.67
N ASN A 12 -1.43 -5.41 -18.95
CA ASN A 12 -0.35 -6.04 -19.71
C ASN A 12 0.72 -6.71 -18.84
N ILE A 13 0.65 -6.61 -17.50
CA ILE A 13 1.69 -7.17 -16.62
C ILE A 13 1.88 -8.67 -16.86
N GLN A 14 0.78 -9.41 -17.02
CA GLN A 14 0.85 -10.85 -17.21
C GLN A 14 1.55 -11.24 -18.52
N ALA A 15 1.30 -10.51 -19.60
CA ALA A 15 1.95 -10.73 -20.89
C ALA A 15 3.46 -10.43 -20.80
N ILE A 16 3.84 -9.31 -20.18
CA ILE A 16 5.25 -8.92 -20.00
C ILE A 16 6.00 -9.99 -19.19
N CYS A 17 5.41 -10.50 -18.10
CA CYS A 17 6.01 -11.57 -17.32
C CYS A 17 6.15 -12.87 -18.11
N GLN A 18 5.20 -13.20 -19.00
CA GLN A 18 5.26 -14.39 -19.84
C GLN A 18 6.36 -14.29 -20.89
N GLU A 19 6.51 -13.14 -21.55
CA GLU A 19 7.58 -12.87 -22.52
C GLU A 19 8.97 -12.92 -21.86
N ALA A 20 9.08 -12.41 -20.63
CA ALA A 20 10.31 -12.47 -19.85
C ALA A 20 10.58 -13.86 -19.21
N HIS A 21 9.66 -14.82 -19.37
CA HIS A 21 9.68 -16.13 -18.72
C HIS A 21 9.77 -16.08 -17.18
N TRP A 22 9.21 -15.04 -16.57
CA TRP A 22 9.22 -14.85 -15.13
C TRP A 22 8.03 -15.51 -14.44
N GLN A 23 8.32 -16.13 -13.29
CA GLN A 23 7.28 -16.70 -12.45
C GLN A 23 6.77 -15.62 -11.48
N PRO A 24 5.47 -15.60 -11.12
CA PRO A 24 4.94 -14.60 -10.19
C PRO A 24 5.70 -14.52 -8.86
N ARG A 25 6.18 -15.68 -8.36
CA ARG A 25 6.95 -15.77 -7.11
C ARG A 25 8.34 -15.15 -7.17
N THR A 26 8.91 -14.96 -8.35
CA THR A 26 10.27 -14.39 -8.54
C THR A 26 10.22 -12.97 -9.09
N LEU A 27 9.04 -12.44 -9.39
CA LEU A 27 8.88 -11.09 -9.96
C LEU A 27 9.55 -10.03 -9.08
N ALA A 28 9.35 -10.09 -7.76
CA ALA A 28 9.96 -9.15 -6.82
C ALA A 28 11.48 -9.17 -6.90
N ASP A 29 12.09 -10.35 -7.04
CA ASP A 29 13.55 -10.49 -7.14
C ASP A 29 14.09 -9.86 -8.43
N HIS A 30 13.41 -10.06 -9.56
CA HIS A 30 13.79 -9.45 -10.84
C HIS A 30 13.70 -7.92 -10.81
N LEU A 31 12.65 -7.37 -10.20
CA LEU A 31 12.49 -5.92 -10.06
C LEU A 31 13.54 -5.32 -9.10
N ASN A 32 13.84 -6.01 -8.00
CA ASN A 32 14.88 -5.61 -7.06
C ASN A 32 16.27 -5.61 -7.71
N GLU A 33 16.59 -6.65 -8.49
CA GLU A 33 17.83 -6.71 -9.26
C GLU A 33 17.93 -5.53 -10.25
N ALA A 34 16.85 -5.24 -10.98
CA ALA A 34 16.82 -4.12 -11.92
C ALA A 34 17.10 -2.78 -11.22
N ILE A 35 16.44 -2.50 -10.10
CA ILE A 35 16.69 -1.29 -9.30
C ILE A 35 18.15 -1.21 -8.83
N GLU A 36 18.72 -2.30 -8.32
CA GLU A 36 20.12 -2.33 -7.89
C GLU A 36 21.10 -2.11 -9.05
N ARG A 37 20.79 -2.61 -10.24
CA ARG A 37 21.58 -2.38 -11.46
C ARG A 37 21.47 -0.93 -11.93
N MET A 38 20.27 -0.34 -11.94
CA MET A 38 20.06 1.08 -12.25
C MET A 38 20.87 1.99 -11.33
N ARG A 39 20.86 1.72 -10.01
CA ARG A 39 21.65 2.48 -9.01
C ARG A 39 23.15 2.44 -9.29
N LYS A 40 23.63 1.37 -9.92
CA LYS A 40 25.04 1.17 -10.30
C LYS A 40 25.35 1.69 -11.72
N GLY A 41 24.39 2.29 -12.42
CA GLY A 41 24.55 2.71 -13.81
C GLY A 41 24.71 1.54 -14.78
N LEU A 42 24.22 0.36 -14.42
CA LEU A 42 24.32 -0.85 -15.24
C LEU A 42 23.05 -1.04 -16.07
N ALA A 43 23.21 -1.63 -17.25
CA ALA A 43 22.09 -2.02 -18.09
C ALA A 43 21.15 -3.00 -17.36
N ILE A 44 19.84 -2.83 -17.56
CA ILE A 44 18.78 -3.62 -16.95
C ILE A 44 17.99 -4.40 -17.99
N ASN A 45 17.20 -5.38 -17.53
CA ASN A 45 16.27 -6.08 -18.40
C ASN A 45 15.14 -5.13 -18.87
N PRO A 46 14.87 -5.00 -20.18
CA PRO A 46 13.83 -4.11 -20.69
C PRO A 46 12.42 -4.38 -20.15
N HIS A 47 12.08 -5.66 -19.90
CA HIS A 47 10.80 -6.01 -19.29
C HIS A 47 10.72 -5.56 -17.83
N ALA A 48 11.85 -5.52 -17.11
CA ALA A 48 11.88 -5.01 -15.75
C ALA A 48 11.68 -3.49 -15.77
N GLU A 49 12.34 -2.78 -16.69
CA GLU A 49 12.17 -1.35 -16.88
C GLU A 49 10.70 -1.00 -17.17
N GLN A 50 10.08 -1.70 -18.13
CA GLN A 50 8.68 -1.51 -18.49
C GLN A 50 7.74 -1.74 -17.29
N LEU A 51 7.97 -2.77 -16.48
CA LEU A 51 7.17 -3.02 -15.28
C LEU A 51 7.41 -1.94 -14.21
N LEU A 52 8.65 -1.49 -14.01
CA LEU A 52 8.97 -0.40 -13.08
C LEU A 52 8.32 0.92 -13.50
N GLU A 53 8.19 1.18 -14.80
CA GLU A 53 7.42 2.34 -15.32
C GLU A 53 5.91 2.17 -15.10
N ILE A 54 5.35 0.99 -15.34
CA ILE A 54 3.94 0.68 -15.05
C ILE A 54 3.63 0.88 -13.56
N PHE A 55 4.55 0.50 -12.67
CA PHE A 55 4.44 0.71 -11.22
C PHE A 55 4.81 2.14 -10.78
N ASN A 56 5.18 3.01 -11.71
CA ASN A 56 5.58 4.39 -11.46
C ASN A 56 6.75 4.51 -10.46
N TYR A 57 7.67 3.54 -10.50
CA TYR A 57 8.95 3.56 -9.78
C TYR A 57 10.07 4.17 -10.62
N VAL A 58 9.96 4.06 -11.94
CA VAL A 58 10.90 4.60 -12.92
C VAL A 58 10.17 5.49 -13.93
N LYS A 59 10.85 6.52 -14.42
CA LYS A 59 10.42 7.33 -15.56
C LYS A 59 11.66 7.83 -16.29
N ASP A 60 11.66 7.77 -17.62
CA ASP A 60 12.78 8.21 -18.47
C ASP A 60 14.12 7.58 -18.02
N SER A 61 14.08 6.27 -17.71
CA SER A 61 15.19 5.48 -17.16
C SER A 61 15.79 6.03 -15.85
N GLN A 62 15.06 6.85 -15.11
CA GLN A 62 15.43 7.35 -13.79
C GLN A 62 14.49 6.81 -12.71
N ILE A 63 15.06 6.43 -11.57
CA ILE A 63 14.27 6.04 -10.40
C ILE A 63 13.63 7.31 -9.81
N ILE A 64 12.30 7.33 -9.75
CA ILE A 64 11.51 8.50 -9.28
C ILE A 64 10.91 8.32 -7.89
N VAL A 65 11.19 7.18 -7.26
CA VAL A 65 10.78 6.88 -5.88
C VAL A 65 12.00 6.74 -4.97
N PRO A 66 11.86 7.03 -3.66
CA PRO A 66 12.92 6.74 -2.71
C PRO A 66 13.27 5.24 -2.70
N VAL A 67 14.55 4.91 -2.91
CA VAL A 67 15.06 3.54 -2.72
C VAL A 67 15.66 3.43 -1.34
N TYR A 68 15.05 2.62 -0.49
CA TYR A 68 15.50 2.39 0.86
C TYR A 68 16.61 1.33 0.86
N ASP A 69 17.82 1.69 1.30
CA ASP A 69 18.98 0.79 1.44
C ASP A 69 19.31 0.50 2.92
N ASN A 70 20.57 0.45 3.34
CA ASN A 70 20.94 0.28 4.76
C ASN A 70 20.32 1.32 5.72
N ILE A 71 19.69 2.38 5.21
CA ILE A 71 18.78 3.29 5.93
C ILE A 71 17.58 2.58 6.58
N HIS A 72 17.24 1.33 6.20
CA HIS A 72 16.16 0.54 6.82
C HIS A 72 16.26 0.47 8.35
N LYS A 73 17.48 0.34 8.90
CA LYS A 73 17.69 0.32 10.35
C LYS A 73 17.34 1.66 10.98
N THR A 74 17.73 2.77 10.35
CA THR A 74 17.46 4.12 10.84
C THR A 74 15.96 4.42 10.77
N ILE A 75 15.29 4.14 9.65
CA ILE A 75 13.84 4.34 9.53
C ILE A 75 13.10 3.42 10.49
N ALA A 76 13.43 2.13 10.58
CA ALA A 76 12.82 1.23 11.54
C ALA A 76 13.04 1.72 12.98
N SER A 77 14.20 2.27 13.30
CA SER A 77 14.49 2.81 14.64
C SER A 77 13.66 4.05 14.96
N ILE A 78 13.42 4.93 13.99
CA ILE A 78 12.63 6.16 14.15
C ILE A 78 11.14 5.85 14.12
N SER A 79 10.69 4.90 13.30
CA SER A 79 9.28 4.54 13.15
C SER A 79 8.79 3.63 14.26
N LYS A 80 9.64 2.77 14.85
CA LYS A 80 9.23 1.78 15.85
C LYS A 80 8.54 2.38 17.09
N PRO A 81 9.02 3.48 17.71
CA PRO A 81 8.30 4.09 18.84
C PRO A 81 6.92 4.64 18.43
N PHE A 82 6.84 5.26 17.25
CA PHE A 82 5.61 5.82 16.70
C PHE A 82 4.60 4.72 16.38
N LEU A 83 5.02 3.68 15.65
CA LEU A 83 4.21 2.52 15.32
C LEU A 83 3.80 1.76 16.58
N GLY A 84 4.69 1.61 17.56
CA GLY A 84 4.38 0.99 18.84
C GLY A 84 3.22 1.70 19.55
N LYS A 85 3.24 3.04 19.58
CA LYS A 85 2.15 3.82 20.16
C LYS A 85 0.83 3.63 19.40
N ILE A 86 0.86 3.68 18.07
CA ILE A 86 -0.34 3.44 17.24
C ILE A 86 -0.91 2.06 17.52
N VAL A 87 -0.07 1.01 17.49
CA VAL A 87 -0.49 -0.37 17.72
C VAL A 87 -1.08 -0.55 19.11
N THR A 88 -0.46 0.01 20.14
CA THR A 88 -0.99 -0.05 21.51
C THR A 88 -2.35 0.65 21.61
N THR A 89 -2.45 1.90 21.16
CA THR A 89 -3.72 2.67 21.24
C THR A 89 -4.84 1.99 20.45
N TYR A 90 -4.52 1.47 19.27
CA TYR A 90 -5.49 0.74 18.45
C TYR A 90 -5.89 -0.59 19.09
N GLY A 91 -4.94 -1.32 19.68
CA GLY A 91 -5.22 -2.54 20.44
C GLY A 91 -6.14 -2.31 21.64
N ASP A 92 -5.89 -1.25 22.41
CA ASP A 92 -6.72 -0.85 23.55
C ASP A 92 -8.15 -0.49 23.09
N PHE A 93 -8.28 0.20 21.96
CA PHE A 93 -9.57 0.50 21.33
C PHE A 93 -10.32 -0.79 20.95
N VAL A 94 -9.66 -1.73 20.26
CA VAL A 94 -10.27 -3.01 19.86
C VAL A 94 -10.65 -3.84 21.08
N GLN A 95 -9.84 -3.83 22.14
CA GLN A 95 -10.17 -4.54 23.37
C GLN A 95 -11.39 -3.94 24.06
N ASN A 96 -11.47 -2.61 24.16
CA ASN A 96 -12.61 -1.91 24.74
C ASN A 96 -13.89 -2.15 23.90
N MET A 97 -13.78 -2.04 22.58
CA MET A 97 -14.84 -2.40 21.64
C MET A 97 -15.33 -3.82 21.93
N ASN A 98 -14.42 -4.78 22.04
CA ASN A 98 -14.78 -6.18 22.26
C ASN A 98 -15.50 -6.42 23.59
N GLN A 99 -15.18 -5.66 24.63
CA GLN A 99 -15.84 -5.78 25.93
C GLN A 99 -17.24 -5.14 25.95
N ASN A 100 -17.48 -4.13 25.11
CA ASN A 100 -18.68 -3.30 25.17
C ASN A 100 -19.69 -3.54 24.03
N LEU A 101 -19.27 -4.14 22.91
CA LEU A 101 -20.19 -4.55 21.84
C LEU A 101 -20.81 -5.91 22.15
N SER A 102 -22.14 -5.94 22.21
CA SER A 102 -22.89 -7.18 22.37
C SER A 102 -23.02 -7.90 21.02
N ASP A 103 -23.10 -9.23 21.06
CA ASP A 103 -23.22 -10.04 19.84
C ASP A 103 -24.52 -9.73 19.06
N THR A 104 -25.56 -9.26 19.74
CA THR A 104 -26.81 -8.75 19.12
C THR A 104 -26.60 -7.50 18.26
N GLN A 105 -25.64 -6.63 18.60
CA GLN A 105 -25.31 -5.47 17.77
C GLN A 105 -24.56 -5.90 16.50
N LEU A 106 -23.70 -6.92 16.58
CA LEU A 106 -22.94 -7.46 15.44
C LEU A 106 -23.82 -8.18 14.42
N VAL A 107 -24.80 -8.95 14.89
CA VAL A 107 -25.76 -9.66 14.02
C VAL A 107 -26.52 -8.70 13.10
N ASN A 108 -26.81 -7.47 13.56
CA ASN A 108 -27.48 -6.46 12.74
C ASN A 108 -26.61 -5.91 11.61
N PHE A 109 -25.28 -6.01 11.70
CA PHE A 109 -24.34 -5.53 10.68
C PHE A 109 -23.84 -6.63 9.75
N SER A 110 -24.21 -7.91 9.97
CA SER A 110 -23.70 -9.06 9.19
C SER A 110 -22.18 -9.10 9.06
N CYS A 111 -21.45 -8.63 10.08
CA CYS A 111 -19.99 -8.55 10.08
C CYS A 111 -19.40 -9.11 11.38
N THR A 112 -18.16 -9.56 11.32
CA THR A 112 -17.40 -10.04 12.49
C THR A 112 -16.76 -8.88 13.25
N ARG A 113 -16.25 -9.13 14.46
CA ARG A 113 -15.50 -8.13 15.24
C ARG A 113 -14.19 -7.77 14.52
N GLU A 114 -13.59 -8.75 13.86
CA GLU A 114 -12.41 -8.61 13.02
C GLU A 114 -12.66 -7.71 11.80
N ASP A 115 -13.84 -7.83 11.17
CA ASP A 115 -14.23 -6.94 10.08
C ASP A 115 -14.33 -5.49 10.56
N ILE A 116 -15.01 -5.25 11.69
CA ILE A 116 -15.12 -3.91 12.29
C ILE A 116 -13.75 -3.37 12.66
N ALA A 117 -12.89 -4.18 13.27
CA ALA A 117 -11.51 -3.79 13.56
C ALA A 117 -10.81 -3.37 12.26
N ASN A 118 -10.80 -4.21 11.23
CA ASN A 118 -10.16 -3.89 9.96
C ASN A 118 -10.66 -2.57 9.34
N GLU A 119 -11.97 -2.32 9.35
CA GLU A 119 -12.53 -1.05 8.85
C GLU A 119 -12.13 0.14 9.72
N VAL A 120 -12.14 0.02 11.05
CA VAL A 120 -11.67 1.09 11.93
C VAL A 120 -10.18 1.36 11.72
N TRP A 121 -9.36 0.33 11.52
CA TRP A 121 -7.96 0.51 11.16
C TRP A 121 -7.80 1.30 9.87
N HIS A 122 -8.60 0.98 8.84
CA HIS A 122 -8.60 1.71 7.58
C HIS A 122 -8.99 3.20 7.76
N LEU A 123 -9.98 3.50 8.60
CA LEU A 123 -10.36 4.87 8.94
C LEU A 123 -9.25 5.61 9.70
N VAL A 124 -8.66 4.99 10.72
CA VAL A 124 -7.55 5.57 11.49
C VAL A 124 -6.36 5.87 10.58
N PHE A 125 -6.01 4.94 9.70
CA PHE A 125 -4.93 5.13 8.74
C PHE A 125 -5.23 6.26 7.76
N GLY A 126 -6.46 6.32 7.25
CA GLY A 126 -6.93 7.42 6.39
C GLY A 126 -6.80 8.78 7.07
N GLU A 127 -7.32 8.91 8.29
CA GLU A 127 -7.27 10.16 9.07
C GLU A 127 -5.84 10.59 9.39
N VAL A 128 -4.95 9.64 9.75
CA VAL A 128 -3.53 9.96 9.98
C VAL A 128 -2.92 10.58 8.72
N ASN A 129 -3.17 10.01 7.54
CA ASN A 129 -2.65 10.57 6.29
C ASN A 129 -3.25 11.95 5.99
N GLU A 130 -4.55 12.14 6.18
CA GLU A 130 -5.18 13.46 6.02
C GLU A 130 -4.54 14.51 6.93
N GLN A 131 -4.29 14.17 8.19
CA GLN A 131 -3.66 15.08 9.14
C GLN A 131 -2.22 15.43 8.75
N LEU A 132 -1.48 14.47 8.19
CA LEU A 132 -0.12 14.73 7.67
C LEU A 132 -0.15 15.66 6.46
N VAL A 133 -1.11 15.49 5.54
CA VAL A 133 -1.29 16.36 4.37
C VAL A 133 -1.74 17.76 4.79
N LYS A 134 -2.76 17.89 5.65
CA LYS A 134 -3.29 19.17 6.15
C LYS A 134 -2.21 20.01 6.85
N ARG A 135 -1.21 19.37 7.46
CA ARG A 135 -0.09 20.02 8.14
C ARG A 135 1.12 20.27 7.25
N ALA A 136 1.01 20.00 5.94
CA ALA A 136 2.09 20.11 4.97
C ALA A 136 3.35 19.30 5.34
N ILE A 137 3.18 18.21 6.11
CA ILE A 137 4.28 17.30 6.46
C ILE A 137 4.56 16.35 5.29
N VAL A 138 3.50 15.90 4.60
CA VAL A 138 3.58 15.06 3.41
C VAL A 138 2.75 15.65 2.27
N LYS A 139 3.05 15.26 1.03
CA LYS A 139 2.28 15.67 -0.15
C LYS A 139 0.97 14.88 -0.22
N GLU A 140 -0.06 15.50 -0.80
CA GLU A 140 -1.32 14.84 -1.12
C GLU A 140 -1.07 13.71 -2.16
N PRO A 141 -1.64 12.51 -1.97
CA PRO A 141 -1.54 11.45 -2.96
C PRO A 141 -2.29 11.80 -4.24
N MET A 142 -1.90 11.17 -5.35
CA MET A 142 -2.62 11.29 -6.62
C MET A 142 -4.03 10.68 -6.48
N PHE A 143 -5.05 11.41 -6.91
CA PHE A 143 -6.43 10.94 -6.92
C PHE A 143 -6.69 10.02 -8.12
N TYR A 144 -7.34 8.89 -7.86
CA TYR A 144 -7.80 7.96 -8.90
C TYR A 144 -9.31 7.76 -8.75
N GLU A 145 -10.06 8.07 -9.80
CA GLU A 145 -11.52 7.94 -9.82
C GLU A 145 -11.97 6.50 -9.50
N GLY A 146 -12.98 6.35 -8.64
CA GLY A 146 -13.49 5.05 -8.20
C GLY A 146 -12.62 4.33 -7.16
N GLN A 147 -11.53 4.95 -6.69
CA GLN A 147 -10.72 4.46 -5.59
C GLN A 147 -10.85 5.39 -4.38
N GLY A 148 -10.89 4.81 -3.17
CA GLY A 148 -10.69 5.59 -1.96
C GLY A 148 -9.29 6.23 -1.99
N ARG A 149 -9.18 7.47 -1.51
CA ARG A 149 -7.99 8.33 -1.56
C ARG A 149 -6.69 7.68 -1.05
N TYR A 150 -6.80 6.60 -0.25
CA TYR A 150 -5.68 5.86 0.33
C TYR A 150 -5.76 4.32 0.18
N LEU A 151 -6.47 3.81 -0.83
CA LEU A 151 -6.72 2.36 -1.04
C LEU A 151 -7.36 1.68 0.17
N LYS A 152 -8.68 1.47 0.08
CA LYS A 152 -9.62 0.83 1.04
C LYS A 152 -10.36 1.78 1.99
N CYS A 153 -11.15 2.67 1.42
CA CYS A 153 -12.35 3.17 2.09
C CYS A 153 -13.39 3.49 1.02
N LEU A 154 -14.62 3.02 1.22
CA LEU A 154 -15.77 3.40 0.40
C LEU A 154 -16.25 4.76 0.93
N GLU A 155 -16.24 5.76 0.06
CA GLU A 155 -16.82 7.08 0.33
C GLU A 155 -18.19 7.14 -0.35
N PHE A 156 -19.25 7.41 0.42
CA PHE A 156 -20.57 7.71 -0.13
C PHE A 156 -20.72 9.22 -0.27
N ASN A 157 -20.94 9.69 -1.49
CA ASN A 157 -21.35 11.07 -1.76
C ASN A 157 -22.89 11.14 -1.67
N HIS A 158 -23.41 12.03 -0.83
CA HIS A 158 -24.82 12.45 -0.84
C HIS A 158 -25.00 13.65 -1.76
#